data_AF-X1NVW4-F1
#
_entry.id   AF-X1NVW4-F1
#
_cell.length_a   1.000
_cell.length_b   1.000
_cell.length_c   1.000
_cell.angle_alpha   90.00
_cell.angle_beta   90.00
_cell.angle_gamma   90.00
#
_symmetry.space_group_name_H-M   'P 1'
#
loop_
_entity.id
_entity.type
_entity.pdbx_description
1 polymer ?
#
loop_
_entity_poly.entity_id
_entity_poly.type
_entity_poly.pdbx_seq_one_letter_code
_entity_poly.pdbx_strand_id
1 'polypeptide(L)'
;MQNNLNTKIAEDNVSLRNIIEKDLIKIIKGLSSEELLGAYRSLSDLKIGSNNNLQIREKNNQLGKDITVEYSTHLRSQNKASSTVKDYLNISVKFTSYIRKNMINLASLAMSDVDKYLSPIRSRNISNNTYAKFINCIRSFLRFLNSRDYIGKDFSSLIKIPSKVASIK
;
A
#
# COMPACT_ATOMS: atom_id res chain seq x y z
N MET A 1 33.90 -2.50 2.96
CA MET A 1 33.29 -3.82 3.27
C MET A 1 32.30 -3.64 4.42
N GLN A 2 31.02 -3.36 4.14
CA GLN A 2 30.00 -3.05 5.17
C GLN A 2 28.63 -3.73 4.94
N ASN A 3 28.55 -4.77 4.10
CA ASN A 3 27.28 -5.41 3.72
C ASN A 3 26.96 -6.72 4.46
N ASN A 4 27.64 -7.04 5.57
CA ASN A 4 27.53 -8.36 6.21
C ASN A 4 26.80 -8.38 7.56
N LEU A 5 26.50 -7.21 8.14
CA LEU A 5 25.86 -7.13 9.46
C LEU A 5 24.32 -7.10 9.36
N ASN A 6 23.76 -6.36 8.41
CA ASN A 6 22.31 -6.22 8.23
C ASN A 6 21.64 -7.49 7.72
N THR A 7 22.33 -8.26 6.89
CA THR A 7 21.87 -9.56 6.38
C THR A 7 21.77 -10.60 7.50
N LYS A 8 22.77 -10.63 8.38
CA LYS A 8 22.80 -11.52 9.54
C LYS A 8 21.69 -11.20 10.54
N ILE A 9 21.46 -9.91 10.83
CA ILE A 9 20.36 -9.47 11.69
C ILE A 9 18.99 -9.83 11.09
N ALA A 10 18.81 -9.71 9.78
CA ALA A 10 17.56 -10.09 9.12
C ALA A 10 17.32 -11.60 9.17
N GLU A 11 18.35 -12.42 8.97
CA GLU A 11 18.28 -13.88 9.02
C GLU A 11 18.04 -14.42 10.44
N ASP A 12 18.66 -13.81 11.45
CA ASP A 12 18.48 -14.15 12.86
C ASP A 12 17.05 -13.82 13.32
N ASN A 13 16.49 -12.69 12.87
CA ASN A 13 15.11 -12.30 13.17
C ASN A 13 14.06 -13.19 12.50
N VAL A 14 14.30 -13.61 11.25
CA VAL A 14 13.43 -14.57 10.54
C VAL A 14 13.47 -15.93 11.23
N SER A 15 14.65 -16.36 11.70
CA SER A 15 14.81 -17.62 12.45
C SER A 15 14.09 -17.59 13.79
N LEU A 16 14.23 -16.51 14.56
CA LEU A 16 13.50 -16.33 15.82
C LEU A 16 11.98 -16.32 15.62
N ARG A 17 11.49 -15.63 14.58
CA ARG A 17 10.06 -15.60 14.24
C ARG A 17 9.53 -17.00 13.93
N ASN A 18 10.27 -17.78 13.15
CA ASN A 18 9.88 -19.13 12.79
C ASN A 18 9.88 -20.10 13.99
N ILE A 19 10.79 -19.92 14.95
CA ILE A 19 10.82 -20.70 16.20
C ILE A 19 9.62 -20.34 17.07
N ILE A 20 9.37 -19.04 17.28
CA ILE A 20 8.24 -18.55 18.07
C ILE A 20 6.90 -19.00 17.45
N GLU A 21 6.74 -18.92 16.13
CA GLU A 21 5.52 -19.37 15.46
C GLU A 21 5.28 -20.88 15.64
N LYS A 22 6.32 -21.71 15.56
CA LYS A 22 6.19 -23.16 15.76
C LYS A 22 5.80 -23.51 17.19
N ASP A 23 6.41 -22.85 18.18
CA ASP A 23 6.10 -23.09 19.58
C ASP A 23 4.69 -22.60 19.94
N LEU A 24 4.28 -21.44 19.41
CA LEU A 24 2.91 -20.94 19.57
C LEU A 24 1.88 -21.89 18.94
N ILE A 25 2.14 -22.40 17.72
CA ILE A 25 1.26 -23.38 17.08
C ILE A 25 1.15 -24.66 17.92
N LYS A 26 2.26 -25.11 18.52
CA LYS A 26 2.27 -26.28 19.39
C LYS A 26 1.45 -26.05 20.67
N ILE A 27 1.58 -24.87 21.28
CA ILE A 27 0.80 -24.48 22.46
C ILE A 27 -0.69 -24.42 22.11
N ILE A 28 -1.06 -23.74 21.02
CA ILE A 28 -2.45 -23.60 20.56
C ILE A 28 -3.10 -24.95 20.28
N LYS A 29 -2.36 -25.89 19.68
CA LYS A 29 -2.83 -27.26 19.41
C LYS A 29 -3.04 -28.09 20.69
N GLY A 30 -2.41 -27.70 21.79
CA GLY A 30 -2.55 -28.36 23.10
C GLY A 30 -3.67 -27.79 23.96
N LEU A 31 -4.28 -26.67 23.58
CA LEU A 31 -5.37 -26.05 24.33
C LEU A 31 -6.70 -26.73 24.06
N SER A 32 -7.53 -26.83 25.09
CA SER A 32 -8.93 -27.23 24.97
C SER A 32 -9.76 -26.16 24.26
N SER A 33 -10.93 -26.54 23.73
CA SER A 33 -11.86 -25.62 23.07
C SER A 33 -12.30 -24.46 23.97
N GLU A 34 -12.44 -24.71 25.28
CA GLU A 34 -12.81 -23.68 26.27
C GLU A 34 -11.67 -22.70 26.53
N GLU A 35 -10.42 -23.18 26.60
CA GLU A 35 -9.24 -22.32 26.75
C GLU A 35 -9.00 -21.48 25.49
N LEU A 36 -9.25 -22.04 24.30
CA LEU A 36 -9.18 -21.31 23.04
C LEU A 36 -10.26 -20.22 22.95
N LEU A 37 -11.49 -20.52 23.39
CA LEU A 37 -12.58 -19.54 23.45
C LEU A 37 -12.30 -18.45 24.48
N GLY A 38 -11.76 -18.81 25.64
CA GLY A 38 -11.32 -17.88 26.67
C GLY A 38 -10.23 -16.94 26.15
N ALA A 39 -9.18 -17.48 25.55
CA ALA A 39 -8.10 -16.71 24.94
C ALA A 39 -8.60 -15.78 23.81
N TYR A 40 -9.50 -16.28 22.96
CA TYR A 40 -10.11 -15.47 21.90
C TYR A 40 -10.92 -14.31 22.46
N ARG A 41 -11.70 -14.54 23.53
CA ARG A 41 -12.47 -13.49 24.21
C ARG A 41 -11.55 -12.45 24.86
N SER A 42 -10.51 -12.88 25.58
CA SER A 42 -9.52 -11.97 26.16
C SER A 42 -8.78 -11.15 25.08
N LEU A 43 -8.49 -11.74 23.92
CA LEU A 43 -7.93 -11.02 22.77
C LEU A 43 -8.94 -10.05 22.12
N SER A 44 -10.22 -10.41 22.08
CA SER A 44 -11.26 -9.50 21.58
C SER A 44 -11.53 -8.34 22.54
N ASP A 45 -11.40 -8.55 23.85
CA ASP A 45 -11.53 -7.50 24.85
C ASP A 45 -10.29 -6.58 24.86
N LEU A 46 -9.10 -7.15 24.64
CA LEU A 46 -7.89 -6.39 24.31
C LEU A 46 -8.04 -5.56 23.02
N LYS A 47 -8.87 -5.99 22.05
CA LYS A 47 -9.16 -5.23 20.83
C LYS A 47 -10.02 -3.99 21.08
N ILE A 48 -10.80 -3.98 22.16
CA ILE A 48 -11.59 -2.83 22.62
C ILE A 48 -10.73 -1.91 23.50
N GLY A 49 -9.79 -2.46 24.28
CA GLY A 49 -8.84 -1.70 25.10
C GLY A 49 -7.54 -1.22 24.41
N SER A 50 -7.19 -1.71 23.23
CA SER A 50 -5.92 -1.35 22.56
C SER A 50 -6.08 -0.15 21.62
N ASN A 51 -5.94 1.04 22.21
CA ASN A 51 -5.84 2.35 21.54
C ASN A 51 -4.74 2.45 20.47
N ASN A 52 -3.84 1.46 20.38
CA ASN A 52 -2.71 1.48 19.44
C ASN A 52 -3.16 1.29 17.99
N ASN A 53 -4.17 0.45 17.72
CA ASN A 53 -4.69 0.27 16.37
C ASN A 53 -5.53 1.47 15.89
N LEU A 54 -6.20 2.17 16.81
CA LEU A 54 -6.91 3.42 16.50
C LEU A 54 -5.90 4.52 16.16
N GLN A 55 -4.85 4.69 16.97
CA GLN A 55 -3.78 5.66 16.70
C GLN A 55 -3.01 5.36 15.40
N ILE A 56 -2.70 4.10 15.11
CA ILE A 56 -2.09 3.71 13.83
C ILE A 56 -3.03 4.04 12.67
N ARG A 57 -4.33 3.76 12.81
CA ARG A 57 -5.33 4.08 11.80
C ARG A 57 -5.51 5.59 11.62
N GLU A 58 -5.47 6.37 12.69
CA GLU A 58 -5.54 7.84 12.67
C GLU A 58 -4.27 8.45 12.06
N LYS A 59 -3.08 8.01 12.48
CA LYS A 59 -1.81 8.42 11.88
C LYS A 59 -1.74 8.07 10.40
N ASN A 60 -2.19 6.88 10.01
CA ASN A 60 -2.25 6.49 8.59
C ASN A 60 -3.32 7.26 7.81
N ASN A 61 -4.44 7.62 8.44
CA ASN A 61 -5.45 8.50 7.84
C ASN A 61 -4.91 9.91 7.63
N GLN A 62 -4.15 10.41 8.59
CA GLN A 62 -3.55 11.73 8.54
C GLN A 62 -2.43 11.76 7.48
N LEU A 63 -1.51 10.81 7.50
CA LEU A 63 -0.47 10.63 6.47
C LEU A 63 -1.07 10.55 5.06
N GLY A 64 -2.17 9.81 4.90
CA GLY A 64 -2.88 9.73 3.62
C GLY A 64 -3.48 11.07 3.17
N LYS A 65 -4.03 11.86 4.10
CA LYS A 65 -4.51 13.22 3.81
C LYS A 65 -3.34 14.13 3.43
N ASP A 66 -2.26 14.10 4.18
CA ASP A 66 -1.09 14.95 3.99
C ASP A 66 -0.45 14.70 2.61
N ILE A 67 -0.21 13.44 2.24
CA ILE A 67 0.33 13.06 0.92
C ILE A 67 -0.57 13.58 -0.22
N THR A 68 -1.89 13.50 -0.08
CA THR A 68 -2.81 13.95 -1.13
C THR A 68 -2.87 15.47 -1.26
N VAL A 69 -2.71 16.20 -0.15
CA VAL A 69 -2.61 17.67 -0.16
C VAL A 69 -1.29 18.09 -0.82
N GLU A 70 -0.19 17.46 -0.44
CA GLU A 70 1.12 17.75 -1.05
C GLU A 70 1.14 17.44 -2.55
N TYR A 71 0.53 16.31 -2.95
CA TYR A 71 0.43 15.98 -4.37
C TYR A 71 -0.44 16.97 -5.14
N SER A 72 -1.53 17.45 -4.54
CA SER A 72 -2.37 18.51 -5.12
C SER A 72 -1.55 19.78 -5.38
N THR A 73 -0.77 20.22 -4.40
CA THR A 73 0.13 21.38 -4.51
C THR A 73 1.18 21.16 -5.60
N HIS A 74 1.78 19.97 -5.66
CA HIS A 74 2.74 19.61 -6.70
C HIS A 74 2.14 19.64 -8.12
N LEU A 75 0.92 19.13 -8.30
CA LEU A 75 0.25 19.15 -9.60
C LEU A 75 -0.10 20.58 -10.04
N ARG A 76 -0.48 21.44 -9.09
CA ARG A 76 -0.78 22.85 -9.36
C ARG A 76 0.47 23.65 -9.69
N SER A 77 1.60 23.40 -9.04
CA SER A 77 2.86 24.08 -9.37
C SER A 77 3.38 23.69 -10.77
N GLN A 78 2.94 22.56 -11.31
CA GLN A 78 3.15 22.18 -12.71
C GLN A 78 2.16 22.83 -13.69
N ASN A 79 1.41 23.84 -13.25
CA ASN A 79 0.40 24.56 -14.05
C ASN A 79 -0.67 23.65 -14.68
N LYS A 80 -1.00 22.52 -14.05
CA LYS A 80 -2.07 21.65 -14.54
C LYS A 80 -3.43 22.29 -14.32
N ALA A 81 -4.32 22.16 -15.31
CA ALA A 81 -5.70 22.58 -15.20
C ALA A 81 -6.42 21.92 -14.01
N SER A 82 -7.30 22.65 -13.33
CA SER A 82 -8.03 22.19 -12.14
C SER A 82 -8.77 20.87 -12.35
N SER A 83 -9.36 20.65 -13.53
CA SER A 83 -10.01 19.39 -13.91
C SER A 83 -9.02 18.22 -13.95
N THR A 84 -7.83 18.45 -14.50
CA THR A 84 -6.76 17.45 -14.54
C THR A 84 -6.25 17.15 -13.13
N VAL A 85 -6.06 18.17 -12.29
CA VAL A 85 -5.70 17.98 -10.87
C VAL A 85 -6.74 17.10 -10.17
N LYS A 86 -8.03 17.39 -10.36
CA LYS A 86 -9.13 16.60 -9.77
C LYS A 86 -9.08 15.13 -10.20
N ASP A 87 -8.86 14.85 -11.48
CA ASP A 87 -8.75 13.48 -11.99
C ASP A 87 -7.58 12.71 -11.36
N TYR A 88 -6.42 13.37 -11.26
CA TYR A 88 -5.21 12.78 -10.68
C TYR A 88 -5.40 12.50 -9.19
N LEU A 89 -6.00 13.43 -8.44
CA LEU A 89 -6.28 13.27 -7.02
C LEU A 89 -7.29 12.16 -6.77
N ASN A 90 -8.38 12.08 -7.53
CA ASN A 90 -9.40 11.04 -7.35
C ASN A 90 -8.81 9.62 -7.49
N ILE A 91 -7.90 9.43 -8.44
CA ILE A 91 -7.21 8.15 -8.64
C ILE A 91 -6.20 7.90 -7.52
N SER A 92 -5.42 8.91 -7.13
CA SER A 92 -4.40 8.78 -6.09
C SER A 92 -5.01 8.47 -4.72
N VAL A 93 -6.13 9.11 -4.37
CA VAL A 93 -6.90 8.82 -3.15
C VAL A 93 -7.38 7.36 -3.11
N LYS A 94 -7.80 6.80 -4.26
CA LYS A 94 -8.20 5.39 -4.33
C LYS A 94 -7.00 4.47 -4.12
N PHE A 95 -5.85 4.81 -4.68
CA PHE A 95 -4.62 4.04 -4.49
C PHE A 95 -4.12 4.10 -3.03
N THR A 96 -4.05 5.28 -2.41
CA THR A 96 -3.67 5.41 -1.00
C THR A 96 -4.65 4.69 -0.07
N SER A 97 -5.95 4.71 -0.39
CA SER A 97 -6.96 3.92 0.33
C SER A 97 -6.71 2.41 0.21
N TYR A 98 -6.28 1.92 -0.96
CA TYR A 98 -5.86 0.53 -1.15
C TYR A 98 -4.63 0.19 -0.30
N ILE A 99 -3.57 1.01 -0.34
CA ILE A 99 -2.36 0.83 0.47
C ILE A 99 -2.72 0.71 1.95
N ARG A 100 -3.53 1.64 2.45
CA ARG A 100 -4.00 1.64 3.85
C ARG A 100 -4.82 0.41 4.21
N LYS A 101 -5.78 0.01 3.36
CA LYS A 101 -6.65 -1.14 3.61
C LYS A 101 -5.87 -2.46 3.70
N ASN A 102 -4.79 -2.58 2.93
CA ASN A 102 -3.93 -3.76 2.93
C ASN A 102 -2.74 -3.63 3.89
N MET A 103 -2.71 -2.57 4.72
CA MET A 103 -1.64 -2.29 5.68
C MET A 103 -0.23 -2.30 5.06
N ILE A 104 -0.14 -1.86 3.81
CA ILE A 104 1.14 -1.78 3.09
C ILE A 104 1.89 -0.55 3.60
N ASN A 105 3.11 -0.75 4.10
CA ASN A 105 4.01 0.35 4.42
C ASN A 105 4.55 0.94 3.10
N LEU A 106 4.40 2.26 2.92
CA LEU A 106 4.87 2.96 1.72
C LEU A 106 6.38 2.81 1.50
N ALA A 107 7.19 2.88 2.57
CA ALA A 107 8.64 2.75 2.47
C ALA A 107 9.07 1.38 1.91
N SER A 108 8.26 0.34 2.16
CA SER A 108 8.46 -1.02 1.68
C SER A 108 7.51 -1.42 0.54
N LEU A 109 6.90 -0.44 -0.14
CA LEU A 109 5.98 -0.71 -1.25
C LEU A 109 6.71 -1.53 -2.33
N ALA A 110 6.13 -2.66 -2.73
CA ALA A 110 6.70 -3.50 -3.79
C ALA A 110 5.89 -3.37 -5.09
N MET A 111 6.53 -3.67 -6.23
CA MET A 111 5.85 -3.70 -7.53
C MET A 111 4.66 -4.68 -7.54
N SER A 112 4.77 -5.81 -6.82
CA SER A 112 3.67 -6.78 -6.68
C SER A 112 2.40 -6.17 -6.06
N ASP A 113 2.53 -5.19 -5.17
CA ASP A 113 1.39 -4.52 -4.56
C ASP A 113 0.71 -3.56 -5.54
N VAL A 114 1.53 -2.89 -6.37
CA VAL A 114 1.03 -2.06 -7.47
C VAL A 114 0.31 -2.93 -8.49
N ASP A 115 0.87 -4.08 -8.88
CA ASP A 115 0.24 -5.01 -9.82
C ASP A 115 -1.08 -5.58 -9.28
N LYS A 116 -1.12 -5.95 -7.99
CA LYS A 116 -2.37 -6.38 -7.32
C LYS A 116 -3.43 -5.29 -7.35
N TYR A 117 -3.05 -4.02 -7.18
CA TYR A 117 -4.00 -2.91 -7.29
C TYR A 117 -4.51 -2.70 -8.73
N LEU A 118 -3.64 -2.83 -9.73
CA LEU A 118 -3.97 -2.57 -11.14
C LEU A 118 -4.72 -3.73 -11.80
N SER A 119 -4.50 -4.97 -11.37
CA SER A 119 -5.07 -6.18 -11.99
C SER A 119 -6.61 -6.13 -12.13
N PRO A 120 -7.39 -5.83 -11.08
CA PRO A 120 -8.86 -5.75 -11.19
C PRO A 120 -9.36 -4.59 -12.06
N ILE A 121 -8.51 -3.60 -12.34
CA ILE A 121 -8.87 -2.44 -13.18
C ILE A 121 -8.65 -2.78 -14.64
N ARG A 122 -7.57 -3.51 -14.93
CA ARG A 122 -7.27 -4.05 -16.25
C ARG A 122 -8.33 -5.05 -16.72
N SER A 123 -8.90 -5.83 -15.82
CA SER A 123 -9.92 -6.85 -16.13
C SER A 123 -11.33 -6.28 -16.31
N ARG A 124 -11.54 -4.98 -16.06
CA ARG A 124 -12.84 -4.33 -16.28
C ARG A 124 -13.03 -3.98 -17.75
N ASN A 125 -14.28 -4.05 -18.21
CA ASN A 125 -14.66 -3.59 -19.55
C ASN A 125 -14.69 -2.05 -19.64
N ILE A 126 -13.54 -1.40 -19.43
CA ILE A 126 -13.35 0.05 -19.60
C ILE A 126 -12.61 0.31 -20.91
N SER A 127 -12.85 1.47 -21.52
CA SER A 127 -12.15 1.83 -22.75
C SER A 127 -10.63 1.96 -22.52
N ASN A 128 -9.84 1.63 -23.55
CA ASN A 128 -8.39 1.78 -23.51
C ASN A 128 -7.94 3.22 -23.20
N ASN A 129 -8.70 4.23 -23.64
CA ASN A 129 -8.43 5.63 -23.31
C ASN A 129 -8.61 5.92 -21.82
N THR A 130 -9.67 5.41 -21.20
CA THR A 130 -9.91 5.53 -19.76
C THR A 130 -8.83 4.78 -18.97
N TYR A 131 -8.46 3.58 -19.41
CA TYR A 131 -7.39 2.80 -18.78
C TYR A 131 -6.03 3.50 -18.93
N ALA A 132 -5.69 4.04 -20.11
CA ALA A 132 -4.47 4.82 -20.32
C ALA A 132 -4.40 6.04 -19.41
N LYS A 133 -5.50 6.80 -19.30
CA LYS A 133 -5.61 7.93 -18.38
C LYS A 133 -5.38 7.49 -16.93
N PHE A 134 -6.00 6.39 -16.52
CA PHE A 134 -5.82 5.82 -15.20
C PHE A 134 -4.36 5.47 -14.90
N ILE A 135 -3.70 4.75 -15.82
CA ILE A 135 -2.29 4.37 -15.68
C ILE A 135 -1.38 5.61 -15.62
N ASN A 136 -1.64 6.63 -16.45
CA ASN A 136 -0.87 7.87 -16.41
C ASN A 136 -0.97 8.59 -15.05
N CYS A 137 -2.16 8.63 -14.44
CA CYS A 137 -2.33 9.19 -13.11
C CYS A 137 -1.54 8.41 -12.06
N ILE A 138 -1.59 7.08 -12.08
CA ILE A 138 -0.83 6.23 -11.14
C ILE A 138 0.68 6.40 -11.33
N ARG A 139 1.17 6.41 -12.58
CA ARG A 139 2.59 6.65 -12.88
C ARG A 139 3.06 8.00 -12.36
N SER A 140 2.28 9.06 -12.59
CA SER A 140 2.59 10.40 -12.08
C SER A 140 2.65 10.42 -10.56
N PHE A 141 1.73 9.73 -9.89
CA PHE A 141 1.70 9.70 -8.43
C PHE A 141 2.88 8.90 -7.85
N LEU A 142 3.24 7.75 -8.45
CA LEU A 142 4.41 6.98 -8.02
C LEU A 142 5.71 7.76 -8.17
N ARG A 143 5.86 8.55 -9.25
CA ARG A 143 7.01 9.48 -9.40
C ARG A 143 7.04 10.51 -8.29
N PHE A 144 5.90 11.11 -8.00
CA PHE A 144 5.79 12.07 -6.91
C PHE A 144 6.18 11.43 -5.57
N LEU A 145 5.63 10.25 -5.25
CA LEU A 145 5.93 9.55 -4.02
C LEU A 145 7.42 9.24 -3.89
N ASN A 146 8.07 8.81 -4.98
CA ASN A 146 9.50 8.56 -4.96
C ASN A 146 10.32 9.85 -4.85
N SER A 147 9.94 10.93 -5.54
CA SER A 147 10.63 12.23 -5.46
C SER A 147 10.57 12.91 -4.08
N ARG A 148 9.67 12.44 -3.22
CA ARG A 148 9.48 12.88 -1.83
C ARG A 148 9.91 11.82 -0.82
N ASP A 149 10.62 10.78 -1.27
CA ASP A 149 11.15 9.69 -0.46
C ASP A 149 10.10 8.88 0.32
N TYR A 150 8.82 8.92 -0.07
CA TYR A 150 7.79 8.07 0.54
C TYR A 150 7.94 6.60 0.16
N ILE A 151 8.51 6.31 -1.02
CA ILE A 151 8.73 4.94 -1.52
C ILE A 151 10.20 4.78 -1.93
N GLY A 152 10.79 3.63 -1.62
CA GLY A 152 12.22 3.39 -1.84
C GLY A 152 12.64 3.25 -3.31
N LYS A 153 11.69 3.12 -4.26
CA LYS A 153 11.99 2.99 -5.68
C LYS A 153 10.87 3.56 -6.56
N ASP A 154 11.24 4.18 -7.68
CA ASP A 154 10.28 4.56 -8.72
C ASP A 154 9.84 3.33 -9.53
N PHE A 155 8.56 2.97 -9.38
CA PHE A 155 7.90 1.91 -10.16
C PHE A 155 7.18 2.45 -11.40
N SER A 156 7.14 3.77 -11.58
CA SER A 156 6.34 4.40 -12.63
C SER A 156 6.71 3.90 -14.02
N SER A 157 8.01 3.72 -14.30
CA SER A 157 8.53 3.27 -15.60
C SER A 157 8.15 1.82 -15.93
N LEU A 158 7.94 0.98 -14.92
CA LEU A 158 7.64 -0.46 -15.09
C LEU A 158 6.21 -0.71 -15.53
N ILE A 159 5.30 0.24 -15.28
CA ILE A 159 3.89 0.11 -15.63
C ILE A 159 3.69 0.48 -17.10
N LYS A 160 3.34 -0.51 -17.94
CA LYS A 160 3.05 -0.28 -19.37
C LYS A 160 1.75 0.50 -19.55
N ILE A 161 1.79 1.55 -20.36
CA ILE A 161 0.60 2.28 -20.79
C ILE A 161 0.00 1.53 -21.97
N PRO A 162 -1.31 1.20 -21.96
CA PRO A 162 -1.96 0.59 -23.12
C PRO A 162 -1.87 1.54 -24.34
N SER A 163 -1.68 0.99 -25.53
CA SER A 163 -1.72 1.75 -26.78
C SER A 163 -3.09 2.42 -26.92
N LYS A 164 -3.10 3.70 -27.33
CA LYS A 164 -4.36 4.34 -27.73
C LYS A 164 -4.92 3.58 -28.92
N VAL A 165 -6.19 3.20 -28.85
CA VAL A 165 -6.90 2.69 -30.03
C VAL A 165 -7.04 3.88 -30.97
N ALA A 166 -6.50 3.77 -32.18
CA ALA A 166 -6.73 4.78 -33.20
C ALA A 166 -8.24 4.92 -33.39
N SER A 167 -8.77 6.15 -33.31
CA SER A 167 -10.13 6.40 -33.72
C SER A 167 -10.25 5.98 -35.17
N ILE A 168 -11.05 4.95 -35.46
CA ILE A 168 -11.50 4.68 -36.82
C ILE A 168 -12.28 5.93 -37.21
N LYS A 169 -11.73 6.69 -38.16
CA LYS A 169 -12.38 7.86 -38.74
C LYS A 169 -13.48 7.42 -39.69
#